data_AF-A0A182EUH3-F1
#
_entry.id   AF-A0A182EUH3-F1
#
_cell.length_a   1.000
_cell.length_b   1.000
_cell.length_c   1.000
_cell.angle_alpha   90.00
_cell.angle_beta   90.00
_cell.angle_gamma   90.00
#
_symmetry.space_group_name_H-M   'P 1'
#
loop_
_entity.id
_entity.type
_entity.pdbx_description
1 polymer ?
#
loop_
_entity_poly.entity_id
_entity_poly.type
_entity_poly.pdbx_seq_one_letter_code
_entity_poly.pdbx_strand_id
1 'polypeptide(L)'
;VLSNPEFLSEGTAINDLANPDRVLIGGESSPDGLAAMTQLIQIYEHWVPREKIITTNTWSSELSKLAANAFLAQRISSINAISAICEATGADIREVSYAIGRDTRIGNQFLQASVGFGGSCFQKDVLSLVYLAGSLNLHKVADYWLQVVEINNWQRRRFADKIISEMFNTVSNKRIAVFGFAFKKNTADTRESSAIHIVKYLLDEDAKLVVYDPKVPESQMRYELNQISSKET
;
A
#
# COMPACT_ATOMS: atom_id res chain seq x y z
N VAL A 1 -17.68 -18.01 -16.02
CA VAL A 1 -16.42 -17.51 -15.39
C VAL A 1 -16.78 -16.90 -14.05
N LEU A 2 -15.93 -17.05 -13.04
CA LEU A 2 -16.15 -16.48 -11.70
C LEU A 2 -14.99 -15.55 -11.33
N SER A 3 -15.27 -14.53 -10.53
CA SER A 3 -14.27 -13.72 -9.83
C SER A 3 -14.19 -14.18 -8.38
N ASN A 4 -12.99 -14.49 -7.90
CA ASN A 4 -12.73 -14.81 -6.49
C ASN A 4 -11.47 -14.08 -6.03
N PRO A 5 -11.56 -12.80 -5.65
CA PRO A 5 -10.41 -12.03 -5.24
C PRO A 5 -9.76 -12.58 -3.97
N GLU A 6 -8.45 -12.47 -3.87
CA GLU A 6 -7.71 -12.77 -2.65
C GLU A 6 -7.73 -11.57 -1.70
N PHE A 7 -7.72 -11.80 -0.39
CA PHE A 7 -7.55 -10.75 0.64
C PHE A 7 -6.49 -11.17 1.66
N LEU A 8 -5.27 -11.38 1.16
CA LEU A 8 -4.14 -11.88 1.92
C LEU A 8 -3.15 -10.77 2.22
N SER A 9 -2.54 -10.85 3.40
CA SER A 9 -1.40 -10.02 3.74
C SER A 9 -0.15 -10.87 3.86
N GLU A 10 0.93 -10.42 3.23
CA GLU A 10 2.22 -11.09 3.34
C GLU A 10 2.66 -11.16 4.82
N GLY A 11 3.07 -12.35 5.28
CA GLY A 11 3.40 -12.62 6.69
C GLY A 11 2.23 -13.15 7.52
N THR A 12 0.98 -13.05 7.05
CA THR A 12 -0.21 -13.62 7.72
C THR A 12 -1.07 -14.50 6.82
N ALA A 13 -0.65 -14.74 5.58
CA ALA A 13 -1.42 -15.42 4.54
C ALA A 13 -2.09 -16.75 4.97
N ILE A 14 -1.42 -17.61 5.75
CA ILE A 14 -2.02 -18.87 6.22
C ILE A 14 -3.20 -18.61 7.17
N ASN A 15 -3.05 -17.66 8.10
CA ASN A 15 -4.13 -17.28 9.00
C ASN A 15 -5.28 -16.59 8.24
N ASP A 16 -4.95 -15.75 7.26
CA ASP A 16 -5.94 -15.05 6.44
C ASP A 16 -6.76 -16.02 5.58
N LEU A 17 -6.15 -17.13 5.12
CA LEU A 17 -6.85 -18.21 4.39
C LEU A 17 -7.70 -19.09 5.31
N ALA A 18 -7.19 -19.41 6.50
CA ALA A 18 -7.86 -20.30 7.45
C ALA A 18 -9.02 -19.62 8.18
N ASN A 19 -8.89 -18.32 8.50
CA ASN A 19 -9.91 -17.52 9.17
C ASN A 19 -10.09 -16.17 8.49
N PRO A 20 -10.67 -16.13 7.27
CA PRO A 20 -10.88 -14.89 6.56
C PRO A 20 -11.92 -14.02 7.28
N ASP A 21 -11.82 -12.70 7.12
CA ASP A 21 -12.91 -11.78 7.49
C ASP A 21 -14.15 -12.06 6.63
N ARG A 22 -13.92 -12.30 5.33
CA ARG A 22 -14.91 -12.66 4.33
C ARG A 22 -14.27 -13.36 3.13
N VAL A 23 -15.03 -14.22 2.46
CA VAL A 23 -14.77 -14.72 1.11
C VAL A 23 -15.69 -13.99 0.15
N LEU A 24 -15.18 -13.57 -1.01
CA LEU A 24 -15.97 -12.84 -2.01
C LEU A 24 -15.99 -13.63 -3.32
N ILE A 25 -17.18 -13.98 -3.79
CA ILE A 25 -17.39 -14.72 -5.04
C ILE A 25 -18.31 -13.89 -5.95
N GLY A 26 -17.84 -13.59 -7.14
CA GLY A 26 -18.58 -12.93 -8.21
C GLY A 26 -18.91 -13.90 -9.33
N GLY A 27 -20.15 -13.90 -9.81
CA GLY A 27 -20.57 -14.68 -10.98
C GLY A 27 -21.68 -14.01 -11.76
N GLU A 28 -22.05 -14.59 -12.90
CA GLU A 28 -23.20 -14.10 -13.66
C GLU A 28 -24.51 -14.50 -12.98
N SER A 29 -25.57 -13.70 -13.18
CA SER A 29 -26.92 -14.00 -12.70
C SER A 29 -27.65 -15.07 -13.54
N SER A 30 -26.96 -15.69 -14.50
CA SER A 30 -27.48 -16.79 -15.32
C SER A 30 -27.59 -18.08 -14.51
N PRO A 31 -28.45 -19.04 -14.90
CA PRO A 31 -28.55 -20.33 -14.21
C PRO A 31 -27.19 -21.04 -14.07
N ASP A 32 -26.39 -21.02 -15.13
CA ASP A 32 -25.04 -21.60 -15.14
C ASP A 32 -24.07 -20.83 -14.22
N GLY A 33 -24.17 -19.50 -14.20
CA GLY A 33 -23.37 -18.65 -13.30
C GLY A 33 -23.69 -18.91 -11.83
N LEU A 34 -24.97 -19.03 -11.48
CA LEU A 34 -25.43 -19.39 -10.15
C LEU A 34 -24.95 -20.80 -9.76
N ALA A 35 -25.08 -21.78 -10.66
CA ALA A 35 -24.61 -23.15 -10.41
C ALA A 35 -23.10 -23.20 -10.18
N ALA A 36 -22.32 -22.47 -10.98
CA ALA A 36 -20.87 -22.36 -10.80
C ALA A 36 -20.50 -21.72 -9.45
N MET A 37 -21.18 -20.65 -9.05
CA MET A 37 -20.97 -20.04 -7.72
C MET A 37 -21.29 -21.03 -6.60
N THR A 38 -22.37 -21.80 -6.69
CA THR A 38 -22.73 -22.82 -5.70
C THR A 38 -21.63 -23.84 -5.50
N GLN A 39 -21.00 -24.33 -6.59
CA GLN A 39 -19.88 -25.28 -6.49
C GLN A 39 -18.70 -24.69 -5.71
N LEU A 40 -18.36 -23.42 -5.96
CA LEU A 40 -17.26 -22.76 -5.28
C LEU A 40 -17.57 -22.45 -3.80
N ILE A 41 -18.83 -22.07 -3.50
CA ILE A 41 -19.31 -21.88 -2.13
C ILE A 41 -19.16 -23.18 -1.33
N GLN A 42 -19.57 -24.32 -1.90
CA GLN A 42 -19.45 -25.63 -1.25
C GLN A 42 -18.00 -25.96 -0.88
N ILE A 43 -17.02 -25.56 -1.69
CA ILE A 43 -15.60 -25.71 -1.34
C ILE A 43 -15.26 -24.91 -0.08
N TYR A 44 -15.57 -23.62 -0.05
CA TYR A 44 -15.25 -22.76 1.10
C TYR A 44 -15.99 -23.15 2.38
N GLU A 45 -17.22 -23.65 2.28
CA GLU A 45 -18.03 -24.07 3.43
C GLU A 45 -17.42 -25.23 4.23
N HIS A 46 -16.38 -25.90 3.71
CA HIS A 46 -15.63 -26.90 4.47
C HIS A 46 -14.92 -26.30 5.69
N TRP A 47 -14.56 -25.01 5.68
CA TRP A 47 -13.89 -24.35 6.81
C TRP A 47 -14.32 -22.89 7.06
N VAL A 48 -15.03 -22.25 6.14
CA VAL A 48 -15.51 -20.87 6.27
C VAL A 48 -17.02 -20.87 6.55
N PRO A 49 -17.50 -20.22 7.62
CA PRO A 49 -18.92 -20.07 7.89
C PRO A 49 -19.67 -19.36 6.74
N ARG A 50 -20.89 -19.81 6.41
CA ARG A 50 -21.69 -19.30 5.29
C ARG A 50 -21.86 -17.78 5.34
N GLU A 51 -22.05 -17.22 6.52
CA GLU A 51 -22.25 -15.79 6.78
C GLU A 51 -21.05 -14.92 6.41
N LYS A 52 -19.85 -15.52 6.32
CA LYS A 52 -18.63 -14.87 5.84
C LYS A 52 -18.44 -14.99 4.33
N ILE A 53 -19.28 -15.76 3.61
CA ILE A 53 -19.18 -15.93 2.16
C ILE A 53 -20.16 -14.98 1.46
N ILE A 54 -19.62 -13.94 0.84
CA ILE A 54 -20.38 -12.91 0.13
C ILE A 54 -20.42 -13.26 -1.35
N THR A 55 -21.63 -13.30 -1.93
CA THR A 55 -21.85 -13.53 -3.36
C THR A 55 -22.35 -12.27 -4.04
N THR A 56 -21.83 -11.97 -5.23
CA THR A 56 -22.21 -10.79 -6.02
C THR A 56 -22.06 -11.07 -7.52
N ASN A 57 -22.27 -10.05 -8.37
CA ASN A 57 -21.94 -10.17 -9.78
C ASN A 57 -20.42 -10.05 -10.03
N THR A 58 -19.93 -10.53 -11.17
CA THR A 58 -18.49 -10.52 -11.50
C THR A 58 -17.86 -9.13 -11.37
N TRP A 59 -18.48 -8.10 -11.94
CA TRP A 59 -17.96 -6.72 -11.92
C TRP A 59 -17.87 -6.15 -10.50
N SER A 60 -18.90 -6.36 -9.69
CA SER A 60 -18.92 -5.93 -8.30
C SER A 60 -17.84 -6.64 -7.48
N SER A 61 -17.53 -7.90 -7.76
CA SER A 61 -16.46 -8.62 -7.08
C SER A 61 -15.07 -8.06 -7.44
N GLU A 62 -14.80 -7.85 -8.73
CA GLU A 62 -13.52 -7.30 -9.21
C GLU A 62 -13.28 -5.88 -8.70
N LEU A 63 -14.29 -5.01 -8.81
CA LEU A 63 -14.20 -3.64 -8.33
C LEU A 63 -14.00 -3.56 -6.81
N SER A 64 -14.65 -4.47 -6.06
CA SER A 64 -14.51 -4.51 -4.59
C SER A 64 -13.08 -4.76 -4.14
N LYS A 65 -12.28 -5.51 -4.89
CA LYS A 65 -10.86 -5.73 -4.58
C LYS A 65 -10.04 -4.46 -4.76
N LEU A 66 -10.21 -3.77 -5.90
CA LEU A 66 -9.54 -2.50 -6.18
C LEU A 66 -9.93 -1.44 -5.15
N ALA A 67 -11.24 -1.31 -4.88
CA ALA A 67 -11.76 -0.38 -3.90
C ALA A 67 -11.20 -0.65 -2.49
N ALA A 68 -11.23 -1.89 -2.01
CA ALA A 68 -10.73 -2.21 -0.67
C ALA A 68 -9.25 -1.80 -0.49
N ASN A 69 -8.38 -2.12 -1.47
CA ASN A 69 -6.98 -1.74 -1.42
C ASN A 69 -6.79 -0.21 -1.53
N ALA A 70 -7.60 0.47 -2.34
CA ALA A 70 -7.58 1.92 -2.45
C ALA A 70 -8.00 2.62 -1.14
N PHE A 71 -9.01 2.11 -0.45
CA PHE A 71 -9.44 2.63 0.86
C PHE A 71 -8.36 2.41 1.94
N LEU A 72 -7.68 1.26 1.95
CA LEU A 72 -6.57 1.01 2.87
C LEU A 72 -5.39 1.96 2.62
N ALA A 73 -5.01 2.14 1.34
CA ALA A 73 -3.97 3.10 0.94
C ALA A 73 -4.35 4.54 1.29
N GLN A 74 -5.61 4.92 1.05
CA GLN A 74 -6.15 6.24 1.38
C GLN A 74 -6.04 6.54 2.86
N ARG A 75 -6.31 5.59 3.77
CA ARG A 75 -6.14 5.82 5.22
C ARG A 75 -4.70 6.17 5.58
N ILE A 76 -3.73 5.48 4.98
CA ILE A 76 -2.31 5.76 5.20
C ILE A 76 -1.94 7.14 4.64
N SER A 77 -2.35 7.47 3.41
CA SER A 77 -2.07 8.79 2.83
C SER A 77 -2.74 9.92 3.62
N SER A 78 -3.98 9.73 4.07
CA SER A 78 -4.70 10.69 4.91
C SER A 78 -3.94 10.96 6.22
N ILE A 79 -3.52 9.91 6.95
CA ILE A 79 -2.80 10.12 8.21
C ILE A 79 -1.38 10.69 7.98
N ASN A 80 -0.75 10.36 6.85
CA ASN A 80 0.51 10.97 6.44
C ASN A 80 0.35 12.47 6.13
N ALA A 81 -0.74 12.89 5.48
CA ALA A 81 -1.02 14.30 5.26
C ALA A 81 -1.20 15.06 6.59
N ILE A 82 -1.95 14.48 7.54
CA ILE A 82 -2.09 15.03 8.90
C ILE A 82 -0.74 15.08 9.63
N SER A 83 0.16 14.13 9.41
CA SER A 83 1.50 14.13 10.04
C SER A 83 2.29 15.40 9.75
N ALA A 84 2.16 15.97 8.55
CA ALA A 84 2.82 17.23 8.22
C ALA A 84 2.18 18.44 8.91
N ILE A 85 0.86 18.44 9.09
CA ILE A 85 0.18 19.47 9.90
C ILE A 85 0.66 19.39 11.35
N CYS A 86 0.78 18.18 11.90
CA CYS A 86 1.32 17.94 13.23
C CYS A 86 2.74 18.53 13.38
N GLU A 87 3.64 18.25 12.43
CA GLU A 87 4.99 18.82 12.41
C GLU A 87 5.01 20.36 12.35
N ALA A 88 4.09 20.98 11.60
CA ALA A 88 4.00 22.44 11.46
C ALA A 88 3.36 23.15 12.67
N THR A 89 2.57 22.44 13.48
CA THR A 89 1.78 23.01 14.58
C THR A 89 2.26 22.61 15.97
N GLY A 90 3.13 21.59 16.07
CA GLY A 90 3.60 21.03 17.34
C GLY A 90 2.71 19.93 17.92
N ALA A 91 1.66 19.50 17.20
CA ALA A 91 0.87 18.34 17.61
C ALA A 91 1.62 17.01 17.36
N ASP A 92 1.26 15.94 18.09
CA ASP A 92 1.82 14.59 17.85
C ASP A 92 0.86 13.73 17.02
N ILE A 93 1.34 13.24 15.87
CA ILE A 93 0.53 12.40 14.98
C ILE A 93 0.03 11.12 15.65
N ARG A 94 0.76 10.57 16.63
CA ARG A 94 0.37 9.36 17.36
C ARG A 94 -0.82 9.63 18.27
N GLU A 95 -0.85 10.78 18.93
CA GLU A 95 -1.98 11.22 19.75
C GLU A 95 -3.22 11.47 18.90
N VAL A 96 -3.04 12.17 17.77
CA VAL A 96 -4.14 12.43 16.82
C VAL A 96 -4.68 11.12 16.24
N SER A 97 -3.81 10.22 15.78
CA SER A 97 -4.19 8.90 15.25
C SER A 97 -4.94 8.06 16.28
N TYR A 98 -4.47 8.08 17.52
CA TYR A 98 -5.12 7.39 18.63
C TYR A 98 -6.52 7.97 18.91
N ALA A 99 -6.65 9.30 18.97
CA ALA A 99 -7.92 9.97 19.25
C ALA A 99 -8.97 9.70 18.16
N ILE A 100 -8.62 9.88 16.88
CA ILE A 100 -9.58 9.63 15.78
C ILE A 100 -9.92 8.13 15.63
N GLY A 101 -8.96 7.25 15.93
CA GLY A 101 -9.15 5.80 15.86
C GLY A 101 -10.08 5.24 16.95
N ARG A 102 -10.44 6.03 17.97
CA ARG A 102 -11.44 5.65 18.98
C ARG A 102 -12.87 5.75 18.47
N ASP A 103 -13.12 6.52 17.42
CA ASP A 103 -14.42 6.51 16.74
C ASP A 103 -14.59 5.17 16.01
N THR A 104 -15.55 4.36 16.41
CA THR A 104 -15.79 3.01 15.87
C THR A 104 -16.19 3.03 14.39
N ARG A 105 -16.67 4.16 13.86
CA ARG A 105 -16.98 4.34 12.43
C ARG A 105 -15.71 4.51 11.60
N ILE A 106 -14.61 4.97 12.22
CA ILE A 106 -13.29 5.12 11.60
C ILE A 106 -12.45 3.88 11.87
N GLY A 107 -12.43 3.40 13.11
CA GLY A 107 -11.58 2.30 13.57
C GLY A 107 -10.09 2.67 13.69
N ASN A 108 -9.32 1.85 14.39
CA ASN A 108 -7.92 2.13 14.75
C ASN A 108 -6.87 1.55 13.80
N GLN A 109 -7.27 0.75 12.81
CA GLN A 109 -6.36 0.08 11.87
C GLN A 109 -5.93 1.03 10.75
N PHE A 110 -4.73 0.81 10.19
CA PHE A 110 -4.20 1.59 9.06
C PHE A 110 -4.11 3.11 9.32
N LEU A 111 -3.92 3.51 10.58
CA LEU A 111 -3.71 4.90 11.01
C LEU A 111 -2.27 5.13 11.53
N GLN A 112 -1.32 4.30 11.12
CA GLN A 112 0.08 4.49 11.48
C GLN A 112 0.76 5.34 10.40
N ALA A 113 1.05 6.60 10.73
CA ALA A 113 1.86 7.44 9.85
C ALA A 113 3.26 6.84 9.64
N SER A 114 3.79 7.00 8.43
CA SER A 114 5.07 6.44 7.98
C SER A 114 5.72 7.32 6.91
N VAL A 115 6.90 6.95 6.43
CA VAL A 115 7.55 7.59 5.28
C VAL A 115 6.77 7.40 3.96
N GLY A 116 5.86 6.44 3.92
CA GLY A 116 5.02 6.11 2.77
C GLY A 116 4.70 4.63 2.75
N PHE A 117 3.53 4.25 2.22
CA PHE A 117 3.21 2.85 1.97
C PHE A 117 4.04 2.29 0.80
N GLY A 118 4.17 0.97 0.74
CA GLY A 118 4.83 0.25 -0.35
C GLY A 118 4.16 -1.10 -0.62
N GLY A 119 4.91 -2.01 -1.24
CA GLY A 119 4.42 -3.33 -1.63
C GLY A 119 3.73 -3.34 -2.99
N SER A 120 3.51 -4.53 -3.54
CA SER A 120 3.03 -4.70 -4.93
C SER A 120 1.56 -4.35 -5.18
N CYS A 121 0.78 -4.11 -4.13
CA CYS A 121 -0.68 -4.03 -4.24
C CYS A 121 -1.19 -2.59 -4.24
N PHE A 122 -0.88 -1.78 -3.24
CA PHE A 122 -1.55 -0.48 -3.05
C PHE A 122 -1.39 0.49 -4.22
N GLN A 123 -0.16 0.82 -4.62
CA GLN A 123 0.07 1.77 -5.71
C GLN A 123 -0.51 1.25 -7.03
N LYS A 124 -0.27 -0.02 -7.35
CA LYS A 124 -0.75 -0.67 -8.57
C LYS A 124 -2.28 -0.65 -8.65
N ASP A 125 -2.97 -1.02 -7.58
CA ASP A 125 -4.43 -1.13 -7.58
C ASP A 125 -5.10 0.24 -7.58
N VAL A 126 -4.53 1.23 -6.88
CA VAL A 126 -5.01 2.63 -6.96
C VAL A 126 -4.83 3.18 -8.37
N LEU A 127 -3.65 3.00 -8.99
CA LEU A 127 -3.42 3.46 -10.37
C LEU A 127 -4.31 2.73 -11.38
N SER A 128 -4.61 1.44 -11.16
CA SER A 128 -5.57 0.70 -11.96
C SER A 128 -6.98 1.27 -11.84
N LEU A 129 -7.39 1.68 -10.63
CA LEU A 129 -8.67 2.34 -10.39
C LEU A 129 -8.74 3.73 -11.04
N VAL A 130 -7.65 4.51 -10.97
CA VAL A 130 -7.51 5.80 -11.67
C VAL A 130 -7.64 5.62 -13.18
N TYR A 131 -6.94 4.64 -13.74
CA TYR A 131 -7.01 4.31 -15.17
C TYR A 131 -8.42 3.88 -15.59
N LEU A 132 -9.06 2.98 -14.82
CA LEU A 132 -10.43 2.54 -15.06
C LEU A 132 -11.40 3.74 -15.07
N ALA A 133 -11.34 4.60 -14.05
CA ALA A 133 -12.18 5.80 -13.98
C ALA A 133 -11.94 6.73 -15.18
N GLY A 134 -10.68 6.95 -15.57
CA GLY A 134 -10.32 7.73 -16.75
C GLY A 134 -10.88 7.14 -18.06
N SER A 135 -10.79 5.82 -18.23
CA SER A 135 -11.32 5.11 -19.41
C SER A 135 -12.85 5.20 -19.54
N LEU A 136 -13.54 5.42 -18.43
CA LEU A 136 -14.99 5.62 -18.36
C LEU A 136 -15.39 7.11 -18.43
N ASN A 137 -14.45 8.02 -18.74
CA ASN A 137 -14.63 9.48 -18.75
C ASN A 137 -15.04 10.07 -17.38
N LEU A 138 -14.70 9.41 -16.27
CA LEU A 138 -14.95 9.85 -14.90
C LEU A 138 -13.74 10.59 -14.31
N HIS A 139 -13.27 11.65 -14.98
CA HIS A 139 -12.01 12.32 -14.65
C HIS A 139 -11.94 12.82 -13.19
N LYS A 140 -13.04 13.38 -12.65
CA LYS A 140 -13.07 13.81 -11.23
C LYS A 140 -12.83 12.65 -10.24
N VAL A 141 -13.27 11.44 -10.58
CA VAL A 141 -13.06 10.23 -9.77
C VAL A 141 -11.62 9.77 -9.91
N ALA A 142 -11.06 9.83 -11.12
CA ALA A 142 -9.65 9.54 -11.37
C ALA A 142 -8.74 10.48 -10.56
N ASP A 143 -8.99 11.79 -10.61
CA ASP A 143 -8.22 12.80 -9.87
C ASP A 143 -8.30 12.58 -8.36
N TYR A 144 -9.48 12.23 -7.84
CA TYR A 144 -9.67 11.94 -6.41
C TYR A 144 -8.78 10.79 -5.93
N TRP A 145 -8.77 9.67 -6.65
CA TRP A 145 -7.94 8.52 -6.27
C TRP A 145 -6.46 8.74 -6.54
N LEU A 146 -6.12 9.55 -7.54
CA LEU A 146 -4.73 9.91 -7.83
C LEU A 146 -4.07 10.62 -6.65
N GLN A 147 -4.81 11.45 -5.90
CA GLN A 147 -4.30 12.12 -4.69
C GLN A 147 -3.74 11.15 -3.64
N VAL A 148 -4.24 9.92 -3.56
CA VAL A 148 -3.72 8.90 -2.63
C VAL A 148 -2.25 8.58 -2.95
N VAL A 149 -1.90 8.49 -4.25
CA VAL A 149 -0.53 8.22 -4.71
C VAL A 149 0.33 9.48 -4.63
N GLU A 150 -0.21 10.65 -5.01
CA GLU A 150 0.52 11.92 -4.95
C GLU A 150 0.96 12.25 -3.52
N ILE A 151 0.09 12.10 -2.53
CA ILE A 151 0.45 12.30 -1.11
C ILE A 151 1.51 11.29 -0.66
N ASN A 152 1.47 10.04 -1.14
CA ASN A 152 2.48 9.04 -0.79
C ASN A 152 3.87 9.41 -1.36
N ASN A 153 3.91 9.86 -2.61
CA ASN A 153 5.15 10.32 -3.25
C ASN A 153 5.69 11.59 -2.58
N TRP A 154 4.81 12.55 -2.30
CA TRP A 154 5.16 13.77 -1.57
C TRP A 154 5.67 13.48 -0.16
N GLN A 155 5.07 12.53 0.57
CA GLN A 155 5.53 12.12 1.90
C GLN A 155 6.97 11.58 1.86
N ARG A 156 7.29 10.75 0.86
CA ARG A 156 8.66 10.25 0.65
C ARG A 156 9.62 11.41 0.37
N ARG A 157 9.24 12.32 -0.54
CA ARG A 157 10.09 13.45 -0.93
C ARG A 157 10.33 14.41 0.23
N ARG A 158 9.28 14.85 0.94
CA ARG A 158 9.43 15.77 2.08
C ARG A 158 10.32 15.19 3.19
N PHE A 159 10.28 13.87 3.38
CA PHE A 159 11.12 13.20 4.38
C PHE A 159 12.60 13.25 3.98
N ALA A 160 12.91 12.99 2.71
CA ALA A 160 14.28 13.13 2.19
C ALA A 160 14.76 14.60 2.25
N ASP A 161 13.92 15.56 1.84
CA ASP A 161 14.24 16.98 1.90
C ASP A 161 14.52 17.44 3.34
N LYS A 162 13.78 16.90 4.33
CA LYS A 162 14.03 17.16 5.74
C LYS A 162 15.40 16.65 6.19
N ILE A 163 15.81 15.45 5.76
CA ILE A 163 17.16 14.93 6.04
C ILE A 163 18.22 15.90 5.48
N ILE A 164 18.06 16.34 4.24
CA ILE A 164 19.01 17.24 3.56
C ILE A 164 19.07 18.59 4.29
N SER A 165 17.93 19.16 4.65
CA SER A 165 17.82 20.43 5.39
C SER A 165 18.51 20.36 6.74
N GLU A 166 18.25 19.31 7.53
CA GLU A 166 18.88 19.09 8.85
C GLU A 166 20.40 18.86 8.73
N MET A 167 20.88 18.42 7.57
CA MET A 167 22.30 18.27 7.27
C MET A 167 22.89 19.51 6.59
N PHE A 168 22.36 20.70 6.89
CA PHE A 168 22.83 22.00 6.37
C PHE A 168 22.66 22.16 4.85
N ASN A 169 21.55 21.67 4.31
CA ASN A 169 21.20 21.73 2.88
C ASN A 169 22.23 21.05 1.96
N THR A 170 23.04 20.13 2.47
CA THR A 170 23.94 19.33 1.65
C THR A 170 24.28 17.99 2.30
N VAL A 171 24.15 16.92 1.52
CA VAL A 171 24.54 15.56 1.92
C VAL A 171 25.69 15.00 1.08
N SER A 172 26.24 15.82 0.18
CA SER A 172 27.35 15.42 -0.69
C SER A 172 28.52 14.90 0.13
N ASN A 173 28.99 13.70 -0.22
CA ASN A 173 30.06 12.96 0.45
C ASN A 173 29.81 12.61 1.93
N LYS A 174 28.65 12.92 2.51
CA LYS A 174 28.30 12.55 3.89
C LYS A 174 27.88 11.09 3.95
N ARG A 175 28.31 10.40 5.01
CA ARG A 175 27.97 9.01 5.22
C ARG A 175 26.67 8.89 6.02
N ILE A 176 25.63 8.28 5.44
CA ILE A 176 24.31 8.12 6.06
C ILE A 176 24.00 6.63 6.17
N ALA A 177 23.61 6.18 7.37
CA ALA A 177 23.15 4.82 7.59
C ALA A 177 21.64 4.73 7.34
N VAL A 178 21.20 3.69 6.63
CA VAL A 178 19.79 3.40 6.35
C VAL A 178 19.45 2.05 6.97
N PHE A 179 18.51 2.04 7.91
CA PHE A 179 18.05 0.82 8.59
C PHE A 179 16.70 0.39 8.03
N GLY A 180 16.70 -0.73 7.32
CA GLY A 180 15.56 -1.29 6.61
C GLY A 180 15.58 -0.95 5.12
N PHE A 181 15.22 -1.94 4.31
CA PHE A 181 15.11 -1.84 2.86
C PHE A 181 13.83 -2.50 2.33
N ALA A 182 13.33 -3.55 2.99
CA ALA A 182 12.02 -4.13 2.69
C ALA A 182 10.88 -3.11 2.85
N PHE A 183 9.77 -3.31 2.13
CA PHE A 183 8.65 -2.35 2.20
C PHE A 183 7.91 -2.35 3.55
N LYS A 184 8.03 -3.44 4.32
CA LYS A 184 7.53 -3.59 5.68
C LYS A 184 8.36 -4.59 6.48
N LYS A 185 8.16 -4.63 7.80
CA LYS A 185 8.79 -5.61 8.69
C LYS A 185 8.44 -7.06 8.32
N ASN A 186 9.34 -7.99 8.66
CA ASN A 186 9.14 -9.44 8.55
C ASN A 186 8.96 -9.98 7.11
N THR A 187 9.45 -9.26 6.10
CA THR A 187 9.56 -9.76 4.71
C THR A 187 10.89 -9.32 4.10
N ALA A 188 11.31 -9.97 3.01
CA ALA A 188 12.38 -9.55 2.12
C ALA A 188 11.85 -8.88 0.83
N ASP A 189 10.54 -8.66 0.72
CA ASP A 189 9.94 -8.01 -0.44
C ASP A 189 10.28 -6.52 -0.47
N THR A 190 10.83 -6.09 -1.59
CA THR A 190 11.33 -4.75 -1.85
C THR A 190 10.45 -3.95 -2.81
N ARG A 191 9.41 -4.57 -3.39
CA ARG A 191 8.56 -3.93 -4.39
C ARG A 191 7.90 -2.67 -3.83
N GLU A 192 8.05 -1.56 -4.55
CA GLU A 192 7.55 -0.22 -4.16
C GLU A 192 7.96 0.19 -2.74
N SER A 193 9.08 -0.33 -2.21
CA SER A 193 9.56 0.04 -0.88
C SER A 193 9.92 1.52 -0.81
N SER A 194 9.38 2.23 0.17
CA SER A 194 9.72 3.63 0.40
C SER A 194 11.22 3.83 0.66
N ALA A 195 11.92 2.83 1.24
CA ALA A 195 13.36 2.91 1.47
C ALA A 195 14.14 3.09 0.16
N ILE A 196 13.71 2.42 -0.92
CA ILE A 196 14.33 2.55 -2.24
C ILE A 196 14.25 4.00 -2.73
N HIS A 197 13.08 4.62 -2.61
CA HIS A 197 12.88 6.01 -3.05
C HIS A 197 13.71 7.00 -2.21
N ILE A 198 13.75 6.82 -0.88
CA ILE A 198 14.57 7.68 -0.01
C ILE A 198 16.06 7.54 -0.32
N VAL A 199 16.53 6.30 -0.50
CA VAL A 199 17.92 6.01 -0.88
C VAL A 199 18.24 6.68 -2.21
N LYS A 200 17.36 6.60 -3.21
CA LYS A 200 17.54 7.29 -4.50
C LYS A 200 17.69 8.80 -4.30
N TYR A 201 16.75 9.46 -3.62
CA TYR A 201 16.81 10.92 -3.41
C TYR A 201 18.09 11.39 -2.72
N LEU A 202 18.65 10.59 -1.80
CA LEU A 202 19.91 10.92 -1.14
C LEU A 202 21.13 10.63 -2.03
N LEU A 203 21.08 9.60 -2.87
CA LEU A 203 22.14 9.32 -3.86
C LEU A 203 22.22 10.41 -4.93
N ASP A 204 21.06 10.94 -5.37
CA ASP A 204 20.98 12.03 -6.34
C ASP A 204 21.65 13.34 -5.81
N GLU A 205 21.85 13.43 -4.48
CA GLU A 205 22.54 14.52 -3.78
C GLU A 205 23.96 14.14 -3.33
N ASP A 206 24.55 13.12 -3.96
CA ASP A 206 25.90 12.59 -3.72
C ASP A 206 26.16 12.05 -2.29
N ALA A 207 25.13 11.59 -1.58
CA ALA A 207 25.31 10.96 -0.27
C ALA A 207 25.99 9.59 -0.37
N LYS A 208 26.80 9.25 0.65
CA LYS A 208 27.41 7.91 0.80
C LYS A 208 26.54 7.05 1.72
N LEU A 209 25.75 6.16 1.14
CA LEU A 209 24.79 5.38 1.90
C LEU A 209 25.34 4.03 2.37
N VAL A 210 25.02 3.66 3.61
CA VAL A 210 25.25 2.32 4.16
C VAL A 210 23.90 1.74 4.55
N VAL A 211 23.42 0.78 3.78
CA VAL A 211 22.10 0.18 3.98
C VAL A 211 22.25 -1.15 4.71
N TYR A 212 21.40 -1.37 5.71
CA TYR A 212 21.28 -2.66 6.39
C TYR A 212 19.82 -3.08 6.49
N ASP A 213 19.52 -4.31 6.08
CA ASP A 213 18.24 -4.96 6.28
C ASP A 213 18.48 -6.42 6.72
N PRO A 214 17.78 -6.92 7.76
CA PRO A 214 18.01 -8.27 8.28
C PRO A 214 17.49 -9.41 7.38
N LYS A 215 16.70 -9.10 6.33
CA LYS A 215 16.03 -10.09 5.48
C LYS A 215 16.32 -9.92 4.00
N VAL A 216 16.51 -8.68 3.52
CA VAL A 216 16.83 -8.42 2.11
C VAL A 216 18.31 -8.72 1.83
N PRO A 217 18.64 -9.57 0.85
CA PRO A 217 20.03 -9.81 0.44
C PRO A 217 20.67 -8.59 -0.22
N GLU A 218 21.98 -8.40 -0.03
CA GLU A 218 22.73 -7.29 -0.65
C GLU A 218 22.59 -7.25 -2.18
N SER A 219 22.61 -8.42 -2.84
CA SER A 219 22.44 -8.53 -4.29
C SER A 219 21.11 -7.97 -4.78
N GLN A 220 20.02 -8.18 -4.03
CA GLN A 220 18.71 -7.62 -4.33
C GLN A 220 18.69 -6.11 -4.13
N MET A 221 19.27 -5.60 -3.03
CA MET A 221 19.38 -4.16 -2.80
C MET A 221 20.13 -3.45 -3.94
N ARG A 222 21.27 -4.01 -4.37
CA ARG A 222 22.07 -3.46 -5.48
C ARG A 222 21.31 -3.51 -6.80
N TYR A 223 20.61 -4.61 -7.08
CA TYR A 223 19.80 -4.74 -8.28
C TYR A 223 18.72 -3.66 -8.36
N GLU A 224 17.94 -3.47 -7.28
CA GLU A 224 16.85 -2.48 -7.22
C GLU A 224 17.37 -1.05 -7.44
N LEU A 225 18.50 -0.69 -6.83
CA LEU A 225 19.09 0.64 -6.98
C LEU A 225 19.61 0.89 -8.40
N ASN A 226 20.25 -0.12 -9.02
CA ASN A 226 20.75 0.01 -10.40
C ASN A 226 19.61 0.16 -11.43
N GLN A 227 18.48 -0.52 -11.22
CA GLN A 227 17.30 -0.41 -12.10
C GLN A 227 16.69 1.00 -12.11
N ILE A 228 16.86 1.73 -11.02
CA ILE A 228 16.29 3.07 -10.86
C ILE A 228 17.23 4.14 -11.42
N SER A 229 18.55 3.94 -11.33
CA SER A 229 19.53 4.83 -11.98
C SER A 229 19.53 4.72 -13.51
N SER A 230 19.14 3.57 -14.06
CA SER A 230 19.14 3.32 -15.52
C SER A 230 17.85 3.71 -16.25
N LYS A 231 16.77 4.03 -15.54
CA LYS A 231 15.50 4.50 -16.14
C LYS A 231 15.47 5.99 -16.45
N GLU A 232 16.53 6.74 -16.11
CA GLU A 232 16.63 8.19 -16.30
C GLU A 232 17.78 8.62 -17.24
N THR A 233 18.40 7.67 -17.94
CA THR A 233 19.35 7.89 -19.05
C THR A 233 18.78 7.37 -20.36
#